data_AF-A0A261AS57-F1
#
_entry.id   AF-A0A261AS57-F1
#
_cell.length_a   1.000
_cell.length_b   1.000
_cell.length_c   1.000
_cell.angle_alpha   90.00
_cell.angle_beta   90.00
_cell.angle_gamma   90.00
#
_symmetry.space_group_name_H-M   'P 1'
#
loop_
_entity.id
_entity.type
_entity.pdbx_description
1 polymer ?
#
loop_
_entity_poly.entity_id
_entity_poly.type
_entity_poly.pdbx_seq_one_letter_code
_entity_poly.pdbx_strand_id
1 'polypeptide(L)'
;MTTPFPLLHVPYLPLGRIIDFMEPKTLVSLSFCSQKSHSVIKTQRKAPFDGHLLVGESDKNSTFLSFTNSVFGMVPKSNQVLSALKFVDNINYEGMESVKMGGRVVRVEMDHSDGYLISYWKNTTEGSKVITDYVTNLFNIDVSDIWASKQSFHIIQHV
;
A
#
# COMPACT_ATOMS: atom_id res chain seq x y z
N MET A 1 -14.94 -29.96 -1.33
CA MET A 1 -14.73 -28.72 -2.11
C MET A 1 -14.51 -27.60 -1.10
N THR A 2 -13.27 -27.17 -0.90
CA THR A 2 -12.96 -26.00 -0.06
C THR A 2 -13.34 -24.75 -0.85
N THR A 3 -14.17 -23.89 -0.27
CA THR A 3 -14.50 -22.63 -0.95
C THR A 3 -13.27 -21.73 -0.92
N PRO A 4 -12.83 -21.19 -2.08
CA PRO A 4 -11.75 -20.21 -2.09
C PRO A 4 -12.25 -18.97 -1.34
N PHE A 5 -11.52 -18.56 -0.29
CA PHE A 5 -11.81 -17.43 0.59
C PHE A 5 -13.09 -17.54 1.48
N PRO A 6 -13.05 -18.33 2.57
CA PRO A 6 -14.11 -18.38 3.58
C PRO A 6 -14.44 -17.01 4.20
N LEU A 7 -13.45 -16.12 4.30
CA LEU A 7 -13.62 -14.76 4.82
C LEU A 7 -14.73 -13.98 4.08
N LEU A 8 -14.81 -14.11 2.75
CA LEU A 8 -15.79 -13.37 1.94
C LEU A 8 -17.21 -13.98 1.95
N HIS A 9 -17.42 -15.02 2.75
CA HIS A 9 -18.71 -15.67 2.98
C HIS A 9 -19.28 -15.34 4.37
N VAL A 10 -18.50 -14.67 5.22
CA VAL A 10 -18.98 -14.15 6.49
C VAL A 10 -20.10 -13.15 6.23
N PRO A 11 -21.19 -13.14 7.02
CA PRO A 11 -22.28 -12.18 6.87
C PRO A 11 -21.76 -10.74 6.90
N TYR A 12 -22.49 -9.84 6.24
CA TYR A 12 -22.07 -8.46 5.99
C TYR A 12 -21.59 -7.71 7.26
N LEU A 13 -22.34 -7.80 8.37
CA LEU A 13 -22.00 -7.07 9.59
C LEU A 13 -20.70 -7.57 10.28
N PRO A 14 -20.54 -8.88 10.57
CA PRO A 14 -19.26 -9.39 11.07
C PRO A 14 -18.10 -9.18 10.11
N LEU A 15 -18.32 -9.29 8.78
CA LEU A 15 -17.27 -9.05 7.80
C LEU A 15 -16.75 -7.61 7.87
N GLY A 16 -17.64 -6.61 7.89
CA GLY A 16 -17.25 -5.21 8.06
C GLY A 16 -16.44 -4.97 9.34
N ARG A 17 -16.85 -5.59 10.46
CA ARG A 17 -16.07 -5.53 11.72
C ARG A 17 -14.67 -6.12 11.57
N ILE A 18 -14.55 -7.30 10.95
CA ILE A 18 -13.23 -7.92 10.71
C ILE A 18 -12.36 -6.99 9.87
N ILE A 19 -12.89 -6.43 8.79
CA ILE A 19 -12.19 -5.48 7.92
C ILE A 19 -11.76 -4.23 8.68
N ASP A 20 -12.58 -3.71 9.58
CA ASP A 20 -12.24 -2.56 10.44
C ASP A 20 -11.12 -2.85 11.44
N PHE A 21 -10.96 -4.10 11.87
CA PHE A 21 -9.88 -4.53 12.77
C PHE A 21 -8.57 -4.90 12.07
N MET A 22 -8.57 -5.08 10.74
CA MET A 22 -7.35 -5.43 10.00
C MET A 22 -6.41 -4.23 9.87
N GLU A 23 -5.11 -4.50 9.93
CA GLU A 23 -4.09 -3.50 9.68
C GLU A 23 -4.15 -3.01 8.21
N PRO A 24 -3.79 -1.75 7.94
CA PRO A 24 -3.84 -1.20 6.58
C PRO A 24 -3.04 -2.00 5.55
N LYS A 25 -1.82 -2.46 5.90
CA LYS A 25 -0.98 -3.31 5.03
C LYS A 25 -1.64 -4.64 4.69
N THR A 26 -2.32 -5.26 5.65
CA THR A 26 -3.07 -6.50 5.44
C THR A 26 -4.24 -6.26 4.48
N LEU A 27 -4.93 -5.13 4.61
CA LEU A 27 -6.01 -4.75 3.71
C LEU A 27 -5.51 -4.51 2.28
N VAL A 28 -4.37 -3.85 2.10
CA VAL A 28 -3.75 -3.67 0.77
C VAL A 28 -3.35 -5.01 0.15
N SER A 29 -2.77 -5.93 0.91
CA SER A 29 -2.49 -7.28 0.39
C SER A 29 -3.77 -8.02 0.01
N LEU A 30 -4.79 -7.96 0.87
CA LEU A 30 -6.08 -8.61 0.66
C LEU A 30 -6.83 -8.04 -0.55
N SER A 31 -6.70 -6.75 -0.85
CA SER A 31 -7.34 -6.13 -2.00
C SER A 31 -6.80 -6.63 -3.34
N PHE A 32 -5.58 -7.17 -3.38
CA PHE A 32 -5.03 -7.79 -4.59
C PHE A 32 -5.49 -9.24 -4.81
N CYS A 33 -5.99 -9.94 -3.79
CA CYS A 33 -6.39 -11.34 -3.92
C CYS A 33 -7.61 -11.55 -4.83
N SER A 34 -8.52 -10.58 -4.94
CA SER A 34 -9.70 -10.66 -5.83
C SER A 34 -10.39 -9.31 -6.00
N GLN A 35 -11.19 -9.17 -7.06
CA GLN A 35 -12.06 -7.98 -7.22
C GLN A 35 -13.11 -7.89 -6.09
N LYS A 36 -13.56 -9.03 -5.54
CA LYS A 36 -14.53 -9.07 -4.45
C LYS A 36 -13.92 -8.54 -3.15
N SER A 37 -12.72 -8.96 -2.79
CA SER A 37 -12.02 -8.46 -1.60
C SER A 37 -11.74 -6.96 -1.71
N HIS A 38 -11.23 -6.50 -2.87
CA HIS A 38 -11.07 -5.07 -3.15
C HIS A 38 -12.37 -4.28 -2.91
N SER A 39 -13.48 -4.75 -3.48
CA SER A 39 -14.78 -4.07 -3.37
C SER A 39 -15.32 -4.07 -1.93
N VAL A 40 -15.15 -5.17 -1.20
CA VAL A 40 -15.53 -5.28 0.21
C VAL A 40 -14.76 -4.28 1.06
N ILE A 41 -13.44 -4.20 0.91
CA ILE A 41 -12.60 -3.26 1.67
C ILE A 41 -13.06 -1.84 1.40
N LYS A 42 -13.19 -1.46 0.12
CA LYS A 42 -13.59 -0.12 -0.29
C LYS A 42 -14.98 0.31 0.21
N THR A 43 -15.91 -0.62 0.40
CA THR A 43 -17.30 -0.30 0.75
C THR A 43 -17.65 -0.53 2.22
N GLN A 44 -16.95 -1.45 2.90
CA GLN A 44 -17.28 -1.86 4.27
C GLN A 44 -16.30 -1.33 5.31
N ARG A 45 -15.08 -0.92 4.92
CA ARG A 45 -14.14 -0.28 5.85
C ARG A 45 -14.71 1.09 6.24
N LYS A 46 -15.02 1.27 7.52
CA LYS A 46 -15.67 2.50 8.05
C LYS A 46 -14.94 3.14 9.20
N ALA A 47 -14.21 2.37 10.03
CA ALA A 47 -13.42 2.99 11.09
C ALA A 47 -12.29 3.86 10.49
N PRO A 48 -11.92 4.98 11.12
CA PRO A 48 -10.72 5.70 10.71
C PRO A 48 -9.48 4.82 10.91
N PHE A 49 -8.40 5.16 10.22
CA PHE A 49 -7.08 4.64 10.59
C PHE A 49 -6.51 5.50 11.71
N ASP A 50 -5.70 4.88 12.57
CA ASP A 50 -4.91 5.65 13.53
C ASP A 50 -3.79 6.38 12.78
N GLY A 51 -3.74 7.70 12.96
CA GLY A 51 -2.81 8.59 12.28
C GLY A 51 -3.15 8.98 10.85
N HIS A 52 -2.18 9.65 10.25
CA HIS A 52 -2.27 10.34 8.98
C HIS A 52 -1.55 9.54 7.89
N LEU A 53 -2.12 9.53 6.68
CA LEU A 53 -1.45 8.91 5.54
C LEU A 53 -0.29 9.80 5.08
N LEU A 54 0.92 9.29 5.23
CA LEU A 54 2.17 9.91 4.84
C LEU A 54 2.72 9.25 3.56
N VAL A 55 3.13 10.08 2.61
CA VAL A 55 4.04 9.68 1.52
C VAL A 55 5.46 10.07 1.90
N GLY A 56 6.35 9.10 2.03
CA GLY A 56 7.75 9.33 2.40
C GLY A 56 8.74 8.80 1.37
N GLU A 57 9.90 9.44 1.28
CA GLU A 57 11.07 8.89 0.59
C GLU A 57 12.07 8.35 1.62
N SER A 58 12.52 7.11 1.47
CA SER A 58 13.53 6.52 2.37
C SER A 58 14.95 6.68 1.82
N ASP A 59 15.12 6.52 0.51
CA ASP A 59 16.36 6.77 -0.22
C ASP A 59 16.03 7.19 -1.67
N LYS A 60 17.05 7.54 -2.47
CA LYS A 60 16.87 7.98 -3.88
C LYS A 60 16.10 7.00 -4.77
N ASN A 61 15.92 5.76 -4.32
CA ASN A 61 15.36 4.66 -5.09
C ASN A 61 14.13 4.04 -4.43
N SER A 62 13.58 4.62 -3.36
CA SER A 62 12.43 4.06 -2.65
C SER A 62 11.52 5.12 -2.07
N THR A 63 10.23 4.95 -2.33
CA THR A 63 9.16 5.70 -1.68
C THR A 63 8.25 4.73 -0.95
N PHE A 64 7.61 5.19 0.12
CA PHE A 64 6.73 4.39 0.94
C PHE A 64 5.49 5.17 1.35
N LEU A 65 4.42 4.43 1.58
CA LEU A 65 3.18 4.90 2.20
C LEU A 65 3.12 4.35 3.62
N SER A 66 2.80 5.20 4.57
CA SER A 66 2.70 4.80 5.98
C SER A 66 1.62 5.59 6.71
N PHE A 67 1.01 4.97 7.72
CA PHE A 67 0.20 5.68 8.69
C PHE A 67 1.06 6.10 9.88
N THR A 68 1.04 7.39 10.21
CA THR A 68 1.83 7.93 11.33
C THR A 68 1.08 9.02 12.06
N ASN A 69 1.26 9.06 13.38
CA ASN A 69 0.83 10.18 14.23
C ASN A 69 1.94 11.23 14.39
N SER A 70 3.17 10.95 13.91
CA SER A 70 4.30 11.88 13.94
C SER A 70 4.71 12.28 12.53
N VAL A 71 4.76 13.59 12.30
CA VAL A 71 5.25 14.21 11.05
C VAL A 71 6.78 14.47 11.12
N PHE A 72 7.38 14.33 12.31
CA PHE A 72 8.80 14.59 12.55
C PHE A 72 9.50 13.36 13.16
N GLY A 73 10.58 12.90 12.51
CA GLY A 73 11.41 11.78 12.97
C GLY A 73 11.22 10.48 12.18
N MET A 74 11.92 9.41 12.58
CA MET A 74 11.91 8.12 11.88
C MET A 74 10.52 7.47 11.94
N VAL A 75 9.95 7.16 10.77
CA VAL A 75 8.69 6.41 10.64
C VAL A 75 9.01 4.91 10.73
N PRO A 76 8.44 4.17 11.69
CA PRO A 76 8.67 2.73 11.81
C PRO A 76 8.23 1.99 10.56
N LYS A 77 9.06 1.05 10.08
CA LYS A 77 8.71 0.20 8.93
C LYS A 77 7.45 -0.63 9.17
N SER A 78 7.17 -0.99 10.43
CA SER A 78 5.94 -1.68 10.84
C SER A 78 4.67 -0.93 10.43
N ASN A 79 4.74 0.39 10.27
CA ASN A 79 3.61 1.23 9.88
C ASN A 79 3.50 1.42 8.36
N GLN A 80 4.44 0.89 7.59
CA GLN A 80 4.38 0.96 6.14
C GLN A 80 3.26 0.08 5.62
N VAL A 81 2.59 0.58 4.59
CA VAL A 81 1.42 -0.04 3.96
C VAL A 81 1.82 -0.65 2.63
N LEU A 82 2.59 0.10 1.86
CA LEU A 82 3.01 -0.23 0.51
C LEU A 82 4.22 0.63 0.15
N SER A 83 5.20 0.05 -0.53
CA SER A 83 6.38 0.79 -1.00
C SER A 83 6.59 0.62 -2.50
N ALA A 84 7.19 1.63 -3.12
CA ALA A 84 7.64 1.61 -4.51
C ALA A 84 9.16 1.73 -4.55
N LEU A 85 9.82 0.66 -4.99
CA LEU A 85 11.27 0.55 -5.14
C LEU A 85 11.67 0.56 -6.60
N LYS A 86 12.85 1.10 -6.90
CA LYS A 86 13.44 1.04 -8.24
C LYS A 86 13.95 -0.37 -8.54
N PHE A 87 13.82 -0.82 -9.78
CA PHE A 87 14.52 -2.02 -10.25
C PHE A 87 16.04 -1.90 -10.07
N VAL A 88 16.63 -3.00 -9.61
CA VAL A 88 18.07 -3.23 -9.46
C VAL A 88 18.50 -4.35 -10.41
N ASP A 89 19.62 -4.14 -11.12
CA ASP A 89 20.07 -5.01 -12.23
C ASP A 89 20.44 -6.45 -11.81
N ASN A 90 20.67 -6.71 -10.53
CA ASN A 90 21.15 -8.00 -10.00
C ASN A 90 20.05 -8.91 -9.43
N ILE A 91 18.79 -8.55 -9.61
CA ILE A 91 17.64 -9.32 -9.09
C ILE A 91 16.84 -9.88 -10.26
N ASN A 92 16.43 -11.15 -10.16
CA ASN A 92 15.52 -11.75 -11.12
C ASN A 92 14.06 -11.49 -10.71
N TYR A 93 13.36 -10.67 -11.47
CA TYR A 93 11.96 -10.32 -11.22
C TYR A 93 10.95 -11.21 -11.99
N GLU A 94 11.40 -12.12 -12.85
CA GLU A 94 10.48 -12.89 -13.73
C GLU A 94 9.58 -13.84 -12.94
N GLY A 95 10.11 -14.43 -11.86
CA GLY A 95 9.40 -15.34 -10.96
C GLY A 95 8.61 -14.67 -9.85
N MET A 96 8.68 -13.34 -9.70
CA MET A 96 7.94 -12.62 -8.66
C MET A 96 6.45 -12.56 -8.98
N GLU A 97 5.65 -12.51 -7.91
CA GLU A 97 4.22 -12.28 -8.03
C GLU A 97 3.94 -10.94 -8.71
N SER A 98 2.77 -10.83 -9.31
CA SER A 98 2.36 -9.61 -9.99
C SER A 98 0.92 -9.25 -9.65
N VAL A 99 0.68 -7.96 -9.49
CA VAL A 99 -0.63 -7.41 -9.17
C VAL A 99 -1.04 -6.37 -10.20
N LYS A 100 -2.34 -6.12 -10.30
CA LYS A 100 -2.86 -5.02 -11.10
C LYS A 100 -3.02 -3.77 -10.24
N MET A 101 -2.31 -2.71 -10.58
CA MET A 101 -2.35 -1.43 -9.89
C MET A 101 -2.24 -0.29 -10.92
N GLY A 102 -3.11 0.73 -10.82
CA GLY A 102 -3.13 1.84 -11.78
C GLY A 102 -3.29 1.42 -13.25
N GLY A 103 -4.02 0.32 -13.51
CA GLY A 103 -4.20 -0.24 -14.86
C GLY A 103 -2.98 -0.99 -15.42
N ARG A 104 -1.93 -1.19 -14.62
CA ARG A 104 -0.68 -1.85 -15.03
C ARG A 104 -0.46 -3.13 -14.24
N VAL A 105 0.28 -4.06 -14.82
CA VAL A 105 0.79 -5.25 -14.11
C VAL A 105 2.13 -4.87 -13.49
N VAL A 106 2.23 -4.98 -12.17
CA VAL A 106 3.38 -4.55 -11.37
C VAL A 106 3.94 -5.73 -10.62
N ARG A 107 5.27 -5.89 -10.60
CA ARG A 107 5.95 -6.94 -9.83
C ARG A 107 5.97 -6.55 -8.36
N VAL A 108 5.66 -7.50 -7.50
CA VAL A 108 5.61 -7.30 -6.06
C VAL A 108 6.30 -8.43 -5.31
N GLU A 109 6.77 -8.10 -4.12
CA GLU A 109 7.16 -9.05 -3.08
C GLU A 109 6.58 -8.58 -1.74
N MET A 110 6.53 -9.49 -0.77
CA MET A 110 6.17 -9.15 0.60
C MET A 110 7.45 -8.95 1.42
N ASP A 111 7.56 -7.84 2.12
CA ASP A 111 8.60 -7.68 3.13
C ASP A 111 8.34 -8.69 4.26
N HIS A 112 9.27 -9.62 4.46
CA HIS A 112 9.11 -10.70 5.44
C HIS A 112 9.28 -10.25 6.90
N SER A 113 9.77 -9.03 7.14
CA SER A 113 10.02 -8.51 8.49
C SER A 113 8.80 -7.75 9.01
N ASP A 114 8.23 -6.88 8.18
CA ASP A 114 7.18 -5.92 8.54
C ASP A 114 5.84 -6.22 7.86
N GLY A 115 5.81 -7.11 6.86
CA GLY A 115 4.58 -7.66 6.26
C GLY A 115 3.87 -6.76 5.24
N TYR A 116 4.49 -5.66 4.82
CA TYR A 116 3.96 -4.79 3.76
C TYR A 116 4.42 -5.25 2.38
N LEU A 117 3.69 -4.84 1.33
CA LEU A 117 4.07 -5.14 -0.04
C LEU A 117 5.10 -4.13 -0.56
N ILE A 118 6.12 -4.66 -1.23
CA ILE A 118 7.12 -3.92 -1.99
C ILE A 118 6.76 -4.08 -3.46
N SER A 119 6.60 -2.97 -4.17
CA SER A 119 6.33 -2.91 -5.60
C SER A 119 7.53 -2.36 -6.36
N TYR A 120 7.83 -2.93 -7.53
CA TYR A 120 9.02 -2.61 -8.30
C TYR A 120 8.74 -1.81 -9.56
N TRP A 121 9.55 -0.77 -9.78
CA TRP A 121 9.31 0.25 -10.79
C TRP A 121 10.58 0.66 -11.53
N LYS A 122 10.43 1.02 -12.81
CA LYS A 122 11.53 1.65 -13.56
C LYS A 122 11.78 3.09 -13.10
N ASN A 123 10.69 3.80 -12.78
CA ASN A 123 10.69 5.16 -12.25
C ASN A 123 9.94 5.16 -10.92
N THR A 124 10.63 5.47 -9.83
CA THR A 124 10.08 5.50 -8.47
C THR A 124 9.06 6.61 -8.25
N THR A 125 9.18 7.75 -8.93
CA THR A 125 8.17 8.82 -8.89
C THR A 125 6.86 8.37 -9.51
N GLU A 126 6.92 7.68 -10.65
CA GLU A 126 5.72 7.09 -11.27
C GLU A 126 5.12 6.01 -10.36
N GLY A 127 5.96 5.15 -9.78
CA GLY A 127 5.53 4.14 -8.83
C GLY A 127 4.85 4.76 -7.62
N SER A 128 5.46 5.77 -7.01
CA SER A 128 4.92 6.54 -5.88
C SER A 128 3.52 7.06 -6.17
N LYS A 129 3.30 7.67 -7.35
CA LYS A 129 1.98 8.15 -7.75
C LYS A 129 0.96 7.02 -7.84
N VAL A 130 1.31 5.92 -8.51
CA VAL A 130 0.39 4.80 -8.71
C VAL A 130 0.04 4.12 -7.39
N ILE A 131 1.01 3.90 -6.50
CA ILE A 131 0.73 3.30 -5.18
C ILE A 131 -0.11 4.24 -4.31
N THR A 132 0.13 5.55 -4.39
CA THR A 132 -0.61 6.57 -3.62
C THR A 132 -2.06 6.60 -4.09
N ASP A 133 -2.29 6.75 -5.39
CA ASP A 133 -3.63 6.72 -6.00
C ASP A 133 -4.38 5.43 -5.67
N TYR A 134 -3.68 4.30 -5.62
CA TYR A 134 -4.29 3.02 -5.26
C TYR A 134 -4.77 3.00 -3.81
N VAL A 135 -3.91 3.39 -2.86
CA VAL A 135 -4.21 3.34 -1.41
C VAL A 135 -5.27 4.36 -1.03
N THR A 136 -5.18 5.59 -1.54
CA THR A 136 -6.19 6.64 -1.30
C THR A 136 -7.55 6.23 -1.85
N ASN A 137 -7.60 5.63 -3.04
CA ASN A 137 -8.85 5.14 -3.63
C ASN A 137 -9.44 3.93 -2.89
N LEU A 138 -8.59 3.02 -2.43
CA LEU A 138 -9.00 1.81 -1.70
C LEU A 138 -9.63 2.18 -0.36
N PHE A 139 -9.03 3.13 0.35
CA PHE A 139 -9.44 3.54 1.69
C PHE A 139 -10.35 4.77 1.72
N ASN A 140 -10.56 5.42 0.58
CA ASN A 140 -11.34 6.66 0.48
C ASN A 140 -10.84 7.73 1.46
N ILE A 141 -9.53 7.97 1.45
CA ILE A 141 -8.82 8.95 2.28
C ILE A 141 -7.86 9.76 1.40
N ASP A 142 -7.47 10.94 1.87
CA ASP A 142 -6.45 11.77 1.22
C ASP A 142 -5.07 11.60 1.88
N VAL A 143 -4.03 11.95 1.13
CA VAL A 143 -2.68 12.11 1.70
C VAL A 143 -2.68 13.33 2.60
N SER A 144 -2.24 13.13 3.84
CA SER A 144 -2.19 14.19 4.84
C SER A 144 -0.80 14.81 4.92
N ASP A 145 0.24 13.99 4.79
CA ASP A 145 1.61 14.42 5.01
C ASP A 145 2.53 13.96 3.87
N ILE A 146 3.57 14.74 3.62
CA ILE A 146 4.65 14.39 2.69
C ILE A 146 5.98 14.57 3.42
N TRP A 147 6.76 13.49 3.48
CA TRP A 147 8.14 13.54 3.93
C TRP A 147 9.07 13.48 2.73
N ALA A 148 9.64 14.63 2.42
CA ALA A 148 10.69 14.81 1.41
C ALA A 148 12.01 15.22 2.08
N SER A 149 13.13 14.68 1.61
CA SER A 149 14.47 15.19 1.93
C SER A 149 14.87 16.33 0.98
N LYS A 150 15.98 17.02 1.23
CA LYS A 150 16.48 18.09 0.33
C LYS A 150 16.77 17.58 -1.10
N GLN A 151 16.90 16.27 -1.29
CA GLN A 151 17.12 15.62 -2.58
C GLN A 151 15.81 15.25 -3.30
N SER A 152 14.67 15.46 -2.65
CA SER A 152 13.35 14.88 -2.96
C SER A 152 12.29 15.88 -3.44
N PHE A 153 12.65 17.16 -3.63
CA PHE A 153 11.68 18.23 -3.94
C PHE A 153 10.84 18.02 -5.21
N HIS A 154 11.27 17.12 -6.10
CA HIS A 154 10.51 16.75 -7.30
C HIS A 154 9.14 16.10 -6.99
N ILE A 155 8.96 15.55 -5.78
CA ILE A 155 7.69 14.95 -5.31
C ILE A 155 6.62 16.02 -5.05
N ILE A 156 7.03 17.22 -4.60
CA ILE A 156 6.11 18.29 -4.18
C ILE A 156 5.44 18.98 -5.39
N GLN A 157 6.04 18.91 -6.59
CA GLN A 157 5.47 19.56 -7.78
C GLN A 157 4.18 18.90 -8.31
N HIS A 158 3.76 17.76 -7.74
CA HIS A 158 2.74 16.90 -8.33
C HIS A 158 1.68 16.39 -7.34
N VAL A 159 1.56 17.03 -6.17
CA VAL A 159 0.44 16.83 -5.23
C VAL A 159 -0.59 17.93 -5.45
#